data_AF-B2JBF8-F1
#
_entry.id   AF-B2JBF8-F1
#
_cell.length_a   1.000
_cell.length_b   1.000
_cell.length_c   1.000
_cell.angle_alpha   90.00
_cell.angle_beta   90.00
_cell.angle_gamma   90.00
#
_symmetry.space_group_name_H-M   'P 1'
#
loop_
_entity.id
_entity.type
_entity.pdbx_description
1 polymer ?
#
loop_
_entity_poly.entity_id
_entity_poly.type
_entity_poly.pdbx_seq_one_letter_code
_entity_poly.pdbx_strand_id
1 'polypeptide(L)' 'MIKPKNVYRGHSMEKVGYGKRAVFKTTINEREWSAVTELEVKTAIDAWIDEGIEP' A
#
# COMPACT_ATOMS: atom_id res chain seq x y z
N MET A 1 12.52 -8.69 -17.71
CA MET A 1 12.63 -7.46 -16.91
C MET A 1 11.24 -6.99 -16.51
N ILE A 2 10.81 -7.30 -15.29
CA ILE A 2 9.57 -6.75 -14.74
C ILE A 2 9.89 -5.31 -14.35
N LYS A 3 9.34 -4.33 -15.09
CA LYS A 3 9.47 -2.93 -14.71
C LYS A 3 8.89 -2.78 -13.29
N PRO A 4 9.55 -2.09 -12.35
CA PRO A 4 8.96 -1.82 -11.06
C PRO A 4 7.61 -1.14 -11.31
N LYS A 5 6.52 -1.77 -10.87
CA LYS A 5 5.21 -1.11 -10.87
C LYS A 5 5.39 0.12 -10.00
N ASN A 6 5.09 1.30 -10.56
CA ASN A 6 5.03 2.55 -9.78
C ASN A 6 3.84 2.44 -8.84
N VAL A 7 4.00 1.72 -7.74
CA VAL A 7 2.98 1.54 -6.71
C VAL A 7 3.46 2.16 -5.41
N TYR A 8 2.57 2.90 -4.75
CA TYR A 8 2.77 3.43 -3.42
C TYR A 8 1.82 2.70 -2.48
N ARG A 9 2.37 1.91 -1.56
CA ARG A 9 1.58 1.07 -0.63
C ARG A 9 0.53 0.21 -1.37
N GLY A 10 0.93 -0.43 -2.47
CA GLY A 10 0.03 -1.25 -3.30
C GLY A 10 -0.87 -0.47 -4.27
N HIS A 11 -0.97 0.86 -4.16
CA HIS A 11 -1.80 1.68 -5.04
C HIS A 11 -1.01 2.19 -6.25
N SER A 12 -1.58 2.06 -7.45
CA SER A 12 -0.96 2.53 -8.70
C SER A 12 -0.78 4.04 -8.68
N MET A 13 0.43 4.50 -9.02
CA MET A 13 0.77 5.90 -9.18
C MET A 13 0.87 6.28 -10.66
N GLU A 14 0.29 7.41 -11.02
CA GLU A 14 0.36 8.01 -12.34
C GLU A 14 1.29 9.22 -12.32
N LYS A 15 2.13 9.37 -13.34
CA LYS A 15 2.95 10.57 -13.50
C LYS A 15 2.08 11.68 -14.10
N VAL A 16 1.86 12.76 -13.36
CA VAL A 16 0.95 13.85 -13.75
C VAL A 16 1.66 15.17 -14.10
N GLY A 17 3.00 15.19 -14.11
CA GLY A 17 3.80 16.38 -14.40
C GLY A 17 4.53 16.33 -15.76
N TYR A 18 4.54 17.47 -16.45
CA TYR A 18 5.40 17.72 -17.62
C TYR A 18 6.50 18.72 -17.23
N GLY A 19 7.78 18.32 -17.37
CA GLY A 19 8.95 19.18 -17.07
C GLY A 19 10.09 18.47 -16.32
N LYS A 20 11.04 19.25 -15.76
CA LYS A 20 12.21 18.75 -14.99
C LYS A 20 11.85 18.10 -13.65
N ARG A 21 10.62 18.30 -13.15
CA ARG A 21 10.18 17.81 -11.83
C ARG A 21 9.24 16.62 -12.02
N ALA A 22 9.60 15.48 -11.42
CA ALA A 22 8.74 14.30 -11.42
C ALA A 22 7.66 14.45 -10.36
N VAL A 23 6.39 14.49 -10.78
CA VAL A 23 5.22 14.52 -9.90
C VAL A 23 4.39 13.28 -10.18
N PHE A 24 4.04 12.57 -9.11
CA PHE A 24 3.22 11.37 -9.15
C PHE A 24 1.94 11.60 -8.35
N LYS A 25 0.83 11.06 -8.84
CA LYS A 25 -0.48 11.07 -8.19
C LYS A 25 -0.94 9.64 -7.99
N THR A 26 -1.53 9.37 -6.84
CA THR A 26 -2.30 8.17 -6.58
C THR A 26 -3.67 8.58 -6.07
N THR A 27 -4.68 7.74 -6.32
CA THR A 27 -6.02 7.90 -5.75
C THR A 27 -6.23 6.71 -4.82
N ILE A 28 -6.47 7.00 -3.54
CA ILE A 28 -6.72 5.98 -2.52
C ILE A 28 -8.20 6.06 -2.17
N ASN A 29 -8.91 4.95 -2.34
CA ASN A 29 -10.25 4.80 -1.80
C ASN A 29 -10.13 4.54 -0.30
N GLU A 30 -10.57 5.49 0.51
CA GLU A 30 -10.46 5.42 1.97
C GLU A 30 -11.11 4.16 2.56
N ARG A 31 -12.26 3.74 2.03
CA ARG A 31 -12.99 2.58 2.53
C ARG A 31 -12.25 1.28 2.23
N GLU A 32 -11.75 1.13 1.00
CA GLU A 32 -10.96 -0.05 0.61
C GLU A 32 -9.63 -0.09 1.38
N TRP A 33 -8.97 1.06 1.50
CA TRP A 33 -7.72 1.18 2.24
C TRP A 33 -7.88 0.84 3.72
N SER A 34 -8.95 1.33 4.35
CA SER A 34 -9.25 1.03 5.75
C SER A 34 -9.54 -0.45 5.96
N ALA A 35 -10.31 -1.07 5.06
CA ALA A 35 -10.62 -2.50 5.12
C ALA A 35 -9.37 -3.39 4.96
N VAL A 36 -8.46 -3.03 4.05
CA VAL A 36 -7.19 -3.75 3.87
C VAL A 36 -6.30 -3.58 5.11
N THR A 37 -6.19 -2.35 5.62
CA THR A 37 -5.38 -2.07 6.82
C THR A 37 -5.92 -2.81 8.04
N GLU A 38 -7.24 -2.83 8.23
CA GLU A 38 -7.89 -3.57 9.32
C GLU A 38 -7.61 -5.08 9.23
N LEU A 39 -7.67 -5.66 8.02
CA LEU A 39 -7.35 -7.06 7.79
C LEU A 39 -5.88 -7.37 8.09
N GLU A 40 -4.95 -6.52 7.63
CA GLU A 40 -3.52 -6.68 7.88
C GLU A 40 -3.19 -6.61 9.38
N VAL A 41 -3.75 -5.62 10.09
CA VAL A 41 -3.58 -5.48 11.54
C VAL A 41 -4.14 -6.69 12.28
N LYS A 42 -5.35 -7.13 11.91
CA LYS A 42 -5.95 -8.33 12.51
C LYS A 42 -5.08 -9.57 12.30
N THR A 43 -4.58 -9.76 11.08
CA THR A 43 -3.72 -10.90 10.74
C THR A 43 -2.42 -10.88 11.53
N ALA A 44 -1.81 -9.69 11.71
CA ALA A 44 -0.60 -9.54 12.52
C ALA A 44 -0.86 -9.85 14.01
N ILE A 45 -2.01 -9.42 14.54
CA ILE A 45 -2.43 -9.76 15.92
C ILE A 45 -2.67 -11.26 16.06
N ASP A 46 -3.39 -11.88 15.13
CA ASP A 46 -3.68 -13.31 15.14
C ASP A 46 -2.36 -14.11 15.09
N ALA A 47 -1.41 -13.75 14.22
CA ALA A 47 -0.08 -14.37 14.17
C ALA A 47 0.72 -14.18 15.46
N TRP A 48 0.59 -13.03 16.12
CA TRP A 48 1.23 -12.81 17.41
C TRP A 48 0.64 -13.70 18.51
N ILE A 49 -0.68 -13.86 18.53
CA ILE A 49 -1.38 -14.69 19.52
C ILE A 49 -1.08 -16.17 19.29
N ASP A 50 -1.19 -16.63 18.04
CA ASP A 50 -1.13 -18.06 17.70
C ASP A 50 0.32 -18.57 17.59
N GLU A 51 1.23 -17.76 17.06
CA GLU A 51 2.61 -18.17 16.76
C GLU A 51 3.65 -17.50 17.67
N GLY A 52 3.25 -16.51 18.47
CA GLY A 52 4.17 -15.75 19.32
C GLY A 52 5.09 -14.80 18.53
N ILE A 53 4.78 -14.52 17.26
CA ILE A 53 5.57 -13.64 16.40
C ILE A 53 5.15 -12.20 16.67
N GLU A 54 6.03 -11.38 17.22
CA GLU A 54 5.72 -9.96 17.45
C GLU A 54 5.46 -9.23 16.11
N PRO A 55 4.44 -8.33 16.06
CA PRO A 55 4.08 -7.56 14.87
C PRO A 55 5.17 -6.60 14.36
#